data_AF-A0A6L5Q5P1-F1
#
_entry.id   AF-A0A6L5Q5P1-F1
#
_cell.length_a   1.000
_cell.length_b   1.000
_cell.length_c   1.000
_cell.angle_alpha   90.00
_cell.angle_beta   90.00
_cell.angle_gamma   90.00
#
_symmetry.space_group_name_H-M   'P 1'
#
loop_
_entity.id
_entity.type
_entity.pdbx_description
1 polymer ?
#
loop_
_entity_poly.entity_id
_entity_poly.type
_entity_poly.pdbx_seq_one_letter_code
_entity_poly.pdbx_strand_id
1 'polypeptide(L)'
;MASIDRISLLELLRKSGMEEQLLRQIESIVKNKKNTFESEVTDILESITFIKIIVAIEKTCGFEFDDDMLLLSEFPTIGSLINYVVSKVESLNVQIKNV
;
A
#
# COMPACT_ATOMS: atom_id res chain seq x y z
N MET A 1 -5.73 -31.57 3.94
CA MET A 1 -5.19 -30.45 3.15
C MET A 1 -6.34 -29.52 2.85
N ALA A 2 -6.32 -28.28 3.35
CA ALA A 2 -7.36 -27.31 3.02
C ALA A 2 -7.24 -26.96 1.52
N SER A 3 -8.27 -27.26 0.75
CA SER A 3 -8.36 -26.82 -0.65
C SER A 3 -8.80 -25.37 -0.64
N ILE A 4 -7.98 -24.47 -1.15
CA ILE A 4 -8.35 -23.07 -1.35
C ILE A 4 -9.25 -23.00 -2.60
N ASP A 5 -10.45 -22.44 -2.46
CA ASP A 5 -11.37 -22.27 -3.59
C ASP A 5 -10.84 -21.22 -4.58
N ARG A 6 -11.19 -21.40 -5.86
CA ARG A 6 -10.71 -20.56 -6.98
C ARG A 6 -10.98 -19.06 -6.78
N ILE A 7 -12.09 -18.71 -6.11
CA ILE A 7 -12.44 -17.32 -5.79
C ILE A 7 -11.44 -16.73 -4.80
N SER A 8 -11.19 -17.43 -3.68
CA SER A 8 -10.18 -17.04 -2.70
C SER A 8 -8.78 -16.97 -3.30
N LEU A 9 -8.46 -17.88 -4.24
CA LEU A 9 -7.19 -17.84 -4.97
C LEU A 9 -7.04 -16.58 -5.82
N LEU A 10 -8.10 -16.16 -6.53
CA LEU A 10 -8.09 -14.95 -7.36
C LEU A 10 -8.01 -13.68 -6.50
N GLU A 11 -8.64 -13.66 -5.34
CA GLU A 11 -8.54 -12.54 -4.39
C GLU A 11 -7.12 -12.43 -3.81
N LEU A 12 -6.50 -13.56 -3.45
CA LEU A 12 -5.10 -13.60 -3.00
C LEU A 12 -4.12 -13.16 -4.09
N LEU A 13 -4.31 -13.61 -5.33
CA LEU A 13 -3.47 -13.21 -6.47
C LEU A 13 -3.62 -11.72 -6.83
N ARG A 14 -4.84 -11.18 -6.72
CA ARG A 14 -5.10 -9.75 -6.90
C ARG A 14 -4.41 -8.93 -5.81
N LYS A 15 -4.47 -9.41 -4.55
CA LYS A 15 -3.82 -8.76 -3.40
C LYS A 15 -2.30 -8.72 -3.57
N SER A 16 -1.68 -9.86 -3.91
CA SER A 16 -0.24 -9.94 -4.13
C SER A 16 0.24 -9.06 -5.30
N GLY A 17 -0.58 -8.93 -6.36
CA GLY A 17 -0.24 -8.08 -7.50
C GLY A 17 -0.25 -6.58 -7.18
N MET A 18 -1.16 -6.12 -6.32
CA MET A 18 -1.22 -4.73 -5.88
C MET A 18 -0.09 -4.39 -4.91
N GLU A 19 0.16 -5.28 -3.93
CA GLU A 19 1.26 -5.15 -2.98
C GLU A 19 2.61 -5.01 -3.70
N GLU A 20 2.86 -5.85 -4.71
CA GLU A 20 4.09 -5.78 -5.50
C GLU A 20 4.19 -4.46 -6.31
N GLN A 21 3.09 -3.97 -6.87
CA GLN A 21 3.09 -2.70 -7.60
C GLN A 21 3.37 -1.50 -6.67
N LEU A 22 2.74 -1.46 -5.49
CA LEU A 22 2.97 -0.41 -4.51
C LEU A 22 4.41 -0.43 -4.01
N LEU A 23 4.97 -1.61 -3.73
CA LEU A 23 6.36 -1.76 -3.33
C LEU A 23 7.31 -1.23 -4.42
N ARG A 24 7.09 -1.59 -5.69
CA ARG A 24 7.91 -1.11 -6.82
C ARG A 24 7.84 0.40 -6.99
N GLN A 25 6.68 1.01 -6.77
CA GLN A 25 6.56 2.48 -6.80
C GLN A 25 7.34 3.14 -5.67
N ILE A 26 7.22 2.63 -4.45
CA ILE A 26 7.98 3.12 -3.29
C ILE A 26 9.48 3.00 -3.56
N GLU A 27 9.94 1.85 -4.05
CA GLU A 27 11.35 1.64 -4.42
C GLU A 27 11.83 2.65 -5.48
N SER A 28 11.00 2.93 -6.49
CA SER A 28 11.32 3.90 -7.54
C SER A 28 11.51 5.33 -7.00
N ILE A 29 10.74 5.71 -5.98
CA ILE A 29 10.79 7.05 -5.37
C ILE A 29 11.98 7.18 -4.42
N VAL A 30 12.30 6.13 -3.65
CA VAL A 30 13.37 6.16 -2.63
C VAL A 30 14.78 6.10 -3.24
N LYS A 31 14.92 5.70 -4.51
CA LYS A 31 16.13 5.78 -5.37
C LYS A 31 17.46 5.21 -4.84
N ASN A 32 17.60 4.70 -3.61
CA ASN A 32 18.94 4.30 -3.13
C ASN A 32 19.06 3.18 -2.07
N LYS A 33 18.09 2.25 -1.97
CA LYS A 33 18.28 1.02 -1.20
C LYS A 33 17.27 -0.05 -1.62
N LYS A 34 17.68 -1.32 -1.59
CA LYS A 34 16.75 -2.45 -1.68
C LYS A 34 15.92 -2.45 -0.40
N ASN A 35 14.65 -2.06 -0.51
CA ASN A 35 13.75 -1.97 0.63
C ASN A 35 12.97 -3.28 0.78
N THR A 36 12.51 -3.59 1.99
CA THR A 36 11.66 -4.75 2.29
C THR A 36 10.41 -4.30 3.01
N PHE A 37 9.39 -5.16 3.06
CA PHE A 37 8.14 -4.89 3.79
C PHE A 37 8.35 -4.49 5.25
N GLU A 38 9.35 -5.07 5.91
CA GLU A 38 9.66 -4.84 7.33
C GLU A 38 10.50 -3.58 7.58
N SER A 39 10.94 -2.92 6.52
CA SER A 39 11.80 -1.74 6.61
C SER A 39 11.07 -0.57 7.31
N GLU A 40 11.69 -0.02 8.35
CA GLU A 40 11.13 1.10 9.11
C GLU A 40 11.07 2.38 8.27
N VAL A 41 9.92 3.05 8.26
CA VAL A 41 9.69 4.21 7.39
C VAL A 41 10.44 5.44 7.91
N THR A 42 10.51 5.60 9.23
CA THR A 42 11.16 6.73 9.91
C THR A 42 12.68 6.78 9.69
N ASP A 43 13.30 5.62 9.49
CA ASP A 43 14.75 5.51 9.28
C ASP A 43 15.15 5.66 7.80
N ILE A 44 14.18 5.58 6.88
CA ILE A 44 14.42 5.48 5.44
C ILE A 44 13.90 6.70 4.70
N LEU A 45 12.84 7.34 5.18
CA LEU A 45 12.18 8.45 4.50
C LEU A 45 12.32 9.76 5.27
N GLU A 46 12.88 10.75 4.59
CA GLU A 46 12.65 12.15 4.95
C GLU A 46 11.17 12.50 4.72
N SER A 47 10.60 13.41 5.54
CA SER A 47 9.18 13.80 5.47
C SER A 47 8.73 14.19 4.05
N ILE A 48 9.59 14.83 3.26
CA ILE A 48 9.29 15.20 1.87
C ILE A 48 9.15 13.96 0.97
N THR A 49 9.99 12.94 1.17
CA THR A 49 9.93 11.69 0.42
C THR A 49 8.67 10.89 0.77
N PHE A 50 8.28 10.90 2.04
CA PHE A 50 7.02 10.31 2.48
C PHE A 50 5.81 10.96 1.80
N ILE A 51 5.71 12.29 1.79
CA ILE A 51 4.61 12.98 1.09
C ILE A 51 4.61 12.68 -0.41
N LYS A 52 5.78 12.56 -1.06
CA LYS A 52 5.85 12.14 -2.47
C LYS A 52 5.29 10.74 -2.71
N ILE A 53 5.52 9.81 -1.78
CA ILE A 53 4.95 8.47 -1.84
C ILE A 53 3.43 8.53 -1.70
N ILE A 54 2.92 9.26 -0.70
CA ILE A 54 1.47 9.43 -0.50
C ILE A 54 0.80 9.95 -1.79
N VAL A 55 1.30 11.06 -2.33
CA VAL A 55 0.74 11.67 -3.56
C VAL A 55 0.82 10.71 -4.77
N ALA A 56 1.87 9.88 -4.86
CA ALA A 56 1.98 8.90 -5.94
C ALA A 56 0.96 7.76 -5.82
N ILE A 57 0.72 7.30 -4.59
CA ILE A 57 -0.29 6.28 -4.27
C ILE A 57 -1.69 6.82 -4.55
N GLU A 58 -2.02 8.03 -4.09
CA GLU A 58 -3.33 8.67 -4.34
C GLU A 58 -3.64 8.74 -5.84
N LYS A 59 -2.66 9.17 -6.65
CA LYS A 59 -2.80 9.23 -8.11
C LYS A 59 -2.97 7.85 -8.75
N THR A 60 -2.32 6.82 -8.21
CA THR A 60 -2.41 5.45 -8.73
C THR A 60 -3.73 4.80 -8.36
N CYS A 61 -4.15 4.95 -7.11
CA CYS A 61 -5.29 4.23 -6.54
C CYS A 61 -6.60 5.02 -6.63
N GLY A 62 -6.55 6.32 -6.93
CA GLY A 62 -7.73 7.15 -7.12
C GLY A 62 -8.49 7.48 -5.83
N PHE A 63 -7.80 7.58 -4.70
CA PHE A 63 -8.37 7.99 -3.42
C PHE A 63 -7.48 9.03 -2.74
N GLU A 64 -8.01 9.71 -1.71
CA GLU A 64 -7.29 10.68 -0.87
C GLU A 64 -7.02 10.08 0.51
N PHE A 65 -5.81 10.27 1.03
CA PHE A 65 -5.50 9.93 2.42
C PHE A 65 -6.21 10.89 3.36
N ASP A 66 -6.64 10.36 4.51
CA ASP A 66 -7.18 11.18 5.58
C ASP A 66 -6.03 12.01 6.20
N ASP A 67 -6.29 13.23 6.67
CA ASP A 67 -5.23 14.15 7.18
C ASP A 67 -4.35 13.51 8.27
N ASP A 68 -4.97 12.71 9.15
CA ASP A 68 -4.26 11.99 10.22
C ASP A 68 -3.29 10.92 9.68
N MET A 69 -3.55 10.39 8.48
CA MET A 69 -2.72 9.41 7.78
C MET A 69 -1.58 10.06 6.99
N LEU A 70 -1.37 11.38 7.12
CA LEU A 70 -0.22 12.08 6.52
C LEU A 70 0.99 12.15 7.46
N LEU A 71 0.95 11.43 8.58
CA LEU A 71 2.04 11.36 9.54
C LEU A 71 2.87 10.07 9.35
N LEU A 72 4.19 10.23 9.30
CA LEU A 72 5.14 9.11 9.25
C LEU A 72 4.94 8.10 10.40
N SER A 73 4.49 8.57 11.56
CA SER A 73 4.25 7.74 12.75
C SER A 73 3.12 6.74 12.58
N GLU A 74 2.15 7.00 11.69
CA GLU A 74 1.03 6.08 11.45
C GLU A 74 1.48 4.83 10.67
N PHE A 75 2.63 4.92 10.00
CA PHE A 75 3.18 3.84 9.20
C PHE A 75 4.59 3.50 9.65
N PRO A 76 4.75 2.72 10.73
CA PRO A 76 6.07 2.34 11.23
C PRO A 76 6.89 1.56 10.19
N THR A 77 6.24 0.80 9.29
CA THR A 77 6.91 0.01 8.24
C THR A 77 6.28 0.23 6.85
N ILE A 78 7.04 -0.02 5.79
CA ILE A 78 6.52 0.00 4.41
C ILE A 78 5.31 -0.95 4.29
N GLY A 79 5.35 -2.10 4.95
CA GLY A 79 4.24 -3.05 4.97
C GLY A 79 2.97 -2.47 5.61
N SER A 80 3.09 -1.68 6.69
CA SER A 80 1.93 -1.03 7.31
C SER A 80 1.25 -0.02 6.37
N LEU A 81 2.03 0.74 5.60
CA LEU A 81 1.51 1.63 4.56
C LEU A 81 0.80 0.85 3.45
N ILE A 82 1.45 -0.19 2.92
CA ILE A 82 0.86 -1.01 1.84
C ILE A 82 -0.44 -1.66 2.30
N ASN A 83 -0.46 -2.24 3.51
CA ASN A 83 -1.66 -2.88 4.06
C ASN A 83 -2.82 -1.90 4.23
N TYR A 84 -2.54 -0.67 4.68
CA TYR A 84 -3.54 0.38 4.76
C TYR A 84 -4.14 0.69 3.38
N VAL A 85 -3.28 0.91 2.37
CA VAL A 85 -3.70 1.21 1.00
C VAL A 85 -4.56 0.09 0.41
N VAL A 86 -4.12 -1.16 0.55
CA VAL A 86 -4.87 -2.34 0.08
C VAL A 86 -6.24 -2.40 0.76
N SER A 87 -6.29 -2.19 2.08
CA SER A 87 -7.55 -2.22 2.84
C SER A 87 -8.51 -1.10 2.43
N LYS A 88 -7.99 0.11 2.16
CA LYS A 88 -8.79 1.26 1.70
C LYS A 88 -9.37 0.99 0.31
N VAL A 89 -8.55 0.47 -0.62
CA VAL A 89 -9.00 0.11 -1.97
C VAL A 89 -10.02 -1.02 -1.95
N GLU A 90 -9.82 -2.05 -1.12
CA GLU A 90 -10.80 -3.14 -0.96
C GLU A 90 -12.14 -2.61 -0.43
N SER A 91 -12.11 -1.73 0.58
CA SER A 91 -13.32 -1.08 1.11
C SER A 91 -14.08 -0.30 0.03
N LEU A 92 -13.38 0.47 -0.81
CA LEU A 92 -13.96 1.20 -1.94
C LEU A 92 -14.56 0.23 -2.98
N ASN A 93 -13.88 -0.88 -3.27
CA ASN A 93 -14.36 -1.88 -4.23
C ASN A 93 -15.57 -2.69 -3.73
N VAL A 94 -15.76 -2.82 -2.41
CA VAL A 94 -16.94 -3.45 -1.82
C VAL A 94 -18.18 -2.57 -1.97
N GLN A 95 -18.04 -1.24 -1.94
CA GLN A 95 -19.17 -0.33 -2.13
C GLN A 95 -19.79 -0.39 -3.54
N ILE A 96 -19.00 -0.78 -4.56
CA ILE A 96 -19.49 -0.91 -5.95
C ILE A 96 -20.29 -2.21 -6.16
N LYS A 97 -20.10 -3.24 -5.33
CA LYS A 97 -20.79 -4.54 -5.48
C LYS A 97 -22.17 -4.59 -4.84
N ASN A 98 -22.55 -3.58 -4.06
CA ASN A 98 -23.82 -3.53 -3.33
C ASN A 98 -24.82 -2.52 -3.93
N VAL A 99 -24.60 -2.07 -5.18
CA VAL A 99 -25.51 -1.20 -5.95
C VAL A 99 -26.05 -1.94 -7.16
#